data_AF-A0A962JH43-F1
#
_entry.id   AF-A0A962JH43-F1
#
_cell.length_a   1.000
_cell.length_b   1.000
_cell.length_c   1.000
_cell.angle_alpha   90.00
_cell.angle_beta   90.00
_cell.angle_gamma   90.00
#
_symmetry.space_group_name_H-M   'P 1'
#
loop_
_entity.id
_entity.type
_entity.pdbx_description
1 polymer ?
#
loop_
_entity_poly.entity_id
_entity_poly.type
_entity_poly.pdbx_seq_one_letter_code
_entity_poly.pdbx_strand_id
1 'polypeptide(L)'
;MAALLKEQLNQQALEQIAQILQKVYPAFNHQSFIAQAVQDLELLELKQRVNHIITVLGCLLPQDFEQTATILQVIPEHWPSQSNQQYGVFAAWPLIDYVAVYGLAQPQIALPTLAKLTPLFTAEFAIRPFLQHHFELSYAYMQQWAQHEHEHLRRLASEGLRSRLPWGQRVAKLLADPQWAI
;
A
#
# COMPACT_ATOMS: atom_id res chain seq x y z
N MET A 1 -3.20 -20.77 -21.23
CA MET A 1 -3.04 -19.30 -21.27
C MET A 1 -2.78 -18.82 -19.86
N ALA A 2 -1.84 -17.90 -19.67
CA ALA A 2 -1.59 -17.31 -18.35
C ALA A 2 -2.76 -16.41 -17.95
N ALA A 3 -3.11 -16.36 -16.66
CA ALA A 3 -4.12 -15.44 -16.15
C ALA A 3 -3.67 -13.98 -16.29
N LEU A 4 -4.63 -13.06 -16.46
CA LEU A 4 -4.35 -11.62 -16.51
C LEU A 4 -3.86 -11.12 -15.15
N LEU A 5 -2.97 -10.11 -15.15
CA LEU A 5 -2.42 -9.54 -13.91
C LEU A 5 -3.50 -8.99 -12.97
N LYS A 6 -4.60 -8.45 -13.51
CA LYS A 6 -5.72 -7.95 -12.71
C LYS A 6 -6.38 -9.03 -11.84
N GLU A 7 -6.29 -10.30 -12.24
CA GLU A 7 -6.83 -11.43 -11.47
C GLU A 7 -6.05 -11.76 -10.20
N GLN A 8 -4.92 -11.09 -9.95
CA GLN A 8 -4.27 -11.09 -8.64
C GLN A 8 -5.07 -10.28 -7.58
N LEU A 9 -6.02 -9.45 -8.03
CA LEU A 9 -7.00 -8.74 -7.21
C LEU A 9 -8.42 -9.22 -7.59
N ASN A 10 -8.65 -10.52 -7.46
CA ASN A 10 -9.95 -11.15 -7.65
C ASN A 10 -10.69 -11.29 -6.30
N GLN A 11 -11.86 -11.93 -6.31
CA GLN A 11 -12.65 -12.17 -5.10
C GLN A 11 -11.88 -12.90 -3.99
N GLN A 12 -10.97 -13.82 -4.32
CA GLN A 12 -10.16 -14.53 -3.34
C GLN A 12 -9.16 -13.59 -2.64
N ALA A 13 -8.57 -12.64 -3.37
CA ALA A 13 -7.73 -11.60 -2.77
C ALA A 13 -8.55 -10.68 -1.85
N LEU A 14 -9.79 -10.35 -2.23
CA LEU A 14 -10.69 -9.57 -1.37
C LEU A 14 -11.02 -10.32 -0.07
N GLU A 15 -11.35 -11.61 -0.18
CA GLU A 15 -11.62 -12.48 0.96
C GLU A 15 -10.41 -12.52 1.92
N GLN A 16 -9.19 -12.64 1.40
CA GLN A 16 -7.98 -12.57 2.19
C GLN A 16 -7.85 -11.24 2.95
N ILE A 17 -8.03 -10.11 2.25
CA ILE A 17 -7.97 -8.78 2.88
C ILE A 17 -8.99 -8.70 4.02
N ALA A 18 -10.23 -9.13 3.76
CA ALA A 18 -11.32 -9.06 4.72
C ALA A 18 -11.07 -9.93 5.96
N GLN A 19 -10.59 -11.16 5.78
CA GLN A 19 -10.27 -12.07 6.88
C GLN A 19 -9.13 -11.53 7.75
N ILE A 20 -8.10 -10.95 7.15
CA ILE A 20 -6.97 -10.37 7.90
C ILE A 20 -7.42 -9.13 8.66
N LEU A 21 -8.18 -8.24 8.02
CA LEU A 21 -8.75 -7.06 8.68
C LEU A 21 -9.67 -7.43 9.84
N GLN A 22 -10.53 -8.45 9.68
CA GLN A 22 -11.41 -8.90 10.75
C GLN A 22 -10.63 -9.51 11.94
N LYS A 23 -9.48 -10.13 11.70
CA LYS A 23 -8.61 -10.63 12.77
C LYS A 23 -7.98 -9.50 13.59
N VAL A 24 -7.47 -8.46 12.92
CA VAL A 24 -6.78 -7.34 13.60
C VAL A 24 -7.73 -6.25 14.10
N TYR A 25 -8.91 -6.17 13.50
CA TYR A 25 -9.97 -5.23 13.83
C TYR A 25 -11.31 -5.99 13.87
N PRO A 26 -11.69 -6.59 15.02
CA PRO A 26 -12.89 -7.44 15.12
C PRO A 26 -14.21 -6.77 14.74
N ALA A 27 -14.28 -5.43 14.79
CA ALA A 27 -15.44 -4.66 14.36
C ALA A 27 -15.51 -4.44 12.83
N PHE A 28 -14.51 -4.88 12.06
CA PHE A 28 -14.50 -4.79 10.61
C PHE A 28 -15.68 -5.57 10.01
N ASN A 29 -16.50 -4.89 9.22
CA ASN A 29 -17.66 -5.50 8.58
C ASN A 29 -17.25 -6.26 7.32
N HIS A 30 -16.80 -7.50 7.51
CA HIS A 30 -16.37 -8.41 6.45
C HIS A 30 -17.41 -8.55 5.32
N GLN A 31 -18.67 -8.78 5.67
CA GLN A 31 -19.73 -9.01 4.67
C GLN A 31 -19.97 -7.77 3.82
N SER A 32 -20.00 -6.58 4.45
CA SER A 32 -20.17 -5.32 3.73
C SER A 32 -18.97 -5.01 2.83
N PHE A 33 -17.75 -5.28 3.29
CA PHE A 33 -16.55 -5.13 2.47
C PHE A 33 -16.61 -5.99 1.22
N ILE A 34 -16.89 -7.29 1.35
CA ILE A 34 -16.98 -8.19 0.19
C ILE A 34 -18.07 -7.73 -0.77
N ALA A 35 -19.27 -7.42 -0.26
CA ALA A 35 -20.40 -7.00 -1.11
C ALA A 35 -20.08 -5.74 -1.94
N GLN A 36 -19.38 -4.76 -1.37
CA GLN A 36 -18.99 -3.53 -2.07
C GLN A 36 -17.76 -3.73 -2.97
N ALA A 37 -16.77 -4.48 -2.51
CA ALA A 37 -15.50 -4.63 -3.24
C ALA A 37 -15.62 -5.52 -4.49
N VAL A 38 -16.55 -6.48 -4.52
CA VAL A 38 -16.80 -7.30 -5.73
C VAL A 38 -17.63 -6.56 -6.79
N GLN A 39 -18.34 -5.51 -6.40
CA GLN A 39 -19.21 -4.77 -7.31
C GLN A 39 -18.38 -4.19 -8.47
N ASP A 40 -18.79 -4.52 -9.70
CA ASP A 40 -18.18 -4.09 -10.97
C ASP A 40 -16.69 -4.44 -11.14
N LEU A 41 -16.11 -5.28 -10.27
CA LEU A 41 -14.68 -5.59 -10.22
C LEU A 41 -14.14 -6.16 -11.55
N GLU A 42 -14.97 -6.92 -12.25
CA GLU A 42 -14.65 -7.56 -13.53
C GLU A 42 -14.48 -6.56 -14.69
N LEU A 43 -15.13 -5.39 -14.59
CA LEU A 43 -14.99 -4.28 -15.54
C LEU A 43 -13.72 -3.45 -15.31
N LEU A 44 -13.08 -3.59 -14.14
CA LEU A 44 -11.93 -2.80 -13.73
C LEU A 44 -10.60 -3.46 -14.11
N GLU A 45 -9.69 -2.63 -14.62
CA GLU A 45 -8.28 -2.99 -14.80
C GLU A 45 -7.49 -2.89 -13.48
N LEU A 46 -6.27 -3.43 -13.45
CA LEU A 46 -5.51 -3.66 -12.20
C LEU A 46 -5.45 -2.45 -11.26
N LYS A 47 -4.98 -1.30 -11.74
CA LYS A 47 -4.89 -0.07 -10.91
C LYS A 47 -6.27 0.49 -10.53
N GLN A 48 -7.29 0.28 -11.36
CA GLN A 48 -8.66 0.67 -11.01
C GLN A 48 -9.20 -0.22 -9.89
N ARG A 49 -8.89 -1.53 -9.89
CA ARG A 49 -9.23 -2.43 -8.77
C ARG A 49 -8.58 -1.98 -7.47
N VAL A 50 -7.29 -1.59 -7.49
CA VAL A 50 -6.61 -1.02 -6.31
C VAL A 50 -7.37 0.19 -5.76
N ASN A 51 -7.67 1.18 -6.60
CA ASN A 51 -8.37 2.41 -6.19
C ASN A 51 -9.80 2.14 -5.69
N HIS A 52 -10.52 1.21 -6.33
CA HIS A 52 -11.85 0.78 -5.90
C HIS A 52 -11.82 0.20 -4.49
N ILE A 53 -10.90 -0.74 -4.24
CA ILE A 53 -10.73 -1.37 -2.92
C ILE A 53 -10.36 -0.32 -1.86
N ILE A 54 -9.46 0.62 -2.16
CA ILE A 54 -9.12 1.73 -1.25
C ILE A 54 -10.35 2.57 -0.88
N THR A 55 -11.22 2.83 -1.85
CA THR A 55 -12.47 3.59 -1.63
C THR A 55 -13.39 2.83 -0.69
N VAL A 56 -13.61 1.54 -0.93
CA VAL A 56 -14.44 0.68 -0.07
C VAL A 56 -13.85 0.59 1.34
N LEU A 57 -12.52 0.43 1.47
CA LEU A 57 -11.83 0.44 2.77
C LEU A 57 -12.05 1.75 3.52
N GLY A 58 -12.03 2.90 2.83
CA GLY A 58 -12.28 4.21 3.45
C GLY A 58 -13.67 4.37 4.05
N CYS A 59 -14.66 3.64 3.53
CA CYS A 59 -16.01 3.62 4.08
C CYS A 59 -16.15 2.73 5.33
N LEU A 60 -15.24 1.75 5.51
CA LEU A 60 -15.39 0.67 6.50
C LEU A 60 -14.32 0.67 7.59
N LEU A 61 -13.20 1.36 7.37
CA LEU A 61 -12.18 1.62 8.39
C LEU A 61 -12.52 2.89 9.19
N PRO A 62 -11.91 3.07 10.38
CA PRO A 62 -12.06 4.30 11.14
C PRO A 62 -11.75 5.55 10.31
N GLN A 63 -12.56 6.60 10.47
CA GLN A 63 -12.36 7.89 9.79
C GLN A 63 -11.11 8.62 10.29
N ASP A 64 -10.70 8.36 11.53
CA ASP A 64 -9.45 8.83 12.08
C ASP A 64 -8.29 7.98 11.54
N PHE A 65 -7.41 8.62 10.76
CA PHE A 65 -6.28 7.94 10.14
C PHE A 65 -5.30 7.37 11.17
N GLU A 66 -5.12 7.98 12.35
CA GLU A 66 -4.21 7.45 13.37
C GLU A 66 -4.68 6.08 13.89
N GLN A 67 -5.98 5.92 14.10
CA GLN A 67 -6.59 4.64 14.47
C GLN A 67 -6.45 3.62 13.34
N THR A 68 -6.72 4.03 12.11
CA THR A 68 -6.55 3.15 10.94
C THR A 68 -5.10 2.73 10.75
N ALA A 69 -4.14 3.65 10.92
CA ALA A 69 -2.72 3.34 10.87
C ALA A 69 -2.33 2.31 11.92
N THR A 70 -2.85 2.43 13.15
CA THR A 70 -2.62 1.43 14.21
C THR A 70 -3.09 0.03 13.79
N ILE A 71 -4.28 -0.07 13.19
CA ILE A 71 -4.80 -1.33 12.64
C ILE A 71 -3.88 -1.87 11.54
N LEU A 72 -3.54 -1.03 10.54
CA LEU A 72 -2.72 -1.42 9.40
C LEU A 72 -1.33 -1.89 9.84
N GLN A 73 -0.73 -1.28 10.85
CA GLN A 73 0.60 -1.63 11.33
C GLN A 73 0.71 -3.03 11.96
N VAL A 74 -0.41 -3.64 12.37
CA VAL A 74 -0.46 -5.00 12.93
C VAL A 74 -0.67 -6.06 11.85
N ILE A 75 -1.21 -5.68 10.69
CA ILE A 75 -1.48 -6.60 9.56
C ILE A 75 -0.29 -7.50 9.19
N PRO A 76 0.98 -7.01 9.12
CA PRO A 76 2.11 -7.85 8.76
C PRO A 76 2.27 -9.12 9.63
N GLU A 77 1.89 -9.06 10.90
CA GLU A 77 2.01 -10.20 11.83
C GLU A 77 0.99 -11.32 11.53
N HIS A 78 -0.09 -10.97 10.83
CA HIS A 78 -1.16 -11.89 10.45
C HIS A 78 -1.20 -12.17 8.95
N TRP A 79 -0.30 -11.55 8.17
CA TRP A 79 -0.25 -11.74 6.74
C TRP A 79 0.32 -13.12 6.41
N PRO A 80 -0.32 -13.89 5.51
CA PRO A 80 0.18 -15.21 5.15
C PRO A 80 1.56 -15.10 4.50
N SER A 81 2.44 -16.06 4.81
CA SER A 81 3.78 -16.11 4.20
C SER A 81 3.68 -16.23 2.67
N GLN A 82 4.61 -15.59 1.97
CA GLN A 82 4.67 -15.61 0.50
C GLN A 82 4.85 -17.02 -0.10
N SER A 83 5.28 -18.01 0.71
CA SER A 83 5.33 -19.43 0.32
C SER A 83 3.95 -20.06 0.11
N ASN A 84 2.88 -19.41 0.58
CA ASN A 84 1.53 -19.90 0.44
C ASN A 84 0.95 -19.46 -0.92
N GLN A 85 1.12 -20.32 -1.92
CA GLN A 85 0.74 -20.12 -3.33
C GLN A 85 -0.75 -19.82 -3.56
N GLN A 86 -1.57 -19.94 -2.52
CA GLN A 86 -3.00 -19.68 -2.57
C GLN A 86 -3.33 -18.17 -2.64
N TYR A 87 -2.36 -17.28 -2.42
CA TYR A 87 -2.62 -15.84 -2.28
C TYR A 87 -2.03 -15.01 -3.43
N GLY A 88 -2.77 -13.98 -3.84
CA GLY A 88 -2.34 -13.04 -4.87
C GLY A 88 -1.26 -12.10 -4.33
N VAL A 89 -0.15 -11.97 -5.07
CA VAL A 89 1.00 -11.12 -4.69
C VAL A 89 0.59 -9.65 -4.53
N PHE A 90 -0.48 -9.22 -5.21
CA PHE A 90 -0.97 -7.84 -5.18
C PHE A 90 -2.01 -7.58 -4.07
N ALA A 91 -2.44 -8.59 -3.30
CA ALA A 91 -3.50 -8.42 -2.30
C ALA A 91 -3.17 -7.37 -1.23
N ALA A 92 -1.89 -7.17 -0.88
CA ALA A 92 -1.48 -6.14 0.07
C ALA A 92 -1.48 -4.72 -0.52
N TRP A 93 -1.50 -4.58 -1.85
CA TRP A 93 -1.33 -3.29 -2.52
C TRP A 93 -2.38 -2.25 -2.12
N PRO A 94 -3.69 -2.54 -2.08
CA PRO A 94 -4.69 -1.56 -1.65
C PRO A 94 -4.48 -1.10 -0.20
N LEU A 95 -4.01 -1.99 0.70
CA LEU A 95 -3.74 -1.63 2.10
C LEU A 95 -2.56 -0.66 2.22
N ILE A 96 -1.55 -0.83 1.37
CA ILE A 96 -0.37 0.04 1.31
C ILE A 96 -0.74 1.39 0.69
N ASP A 97 -1.37 1.40 -0.49
CA ASP A 97 -1.72 2.64 -1.19
C ASP A 97 -2.83 3.42 -0.45
N TYR A 98 -3.66 2.77 0.39
CA TYR A 98 -4.60 3.44 1.31
C TYR A 98 -3.90 4.48 2.19
N VAL A 99 -2.71 4.17 2.70
CA VAL A 99 -1.92 5.07 3.56
C VAL A 99 -1.57 6.37 2.84
N ALA A 100 -1.30 6.31 1.54
CA ALA A 100 -1.03 7.50 0.74
C ALA A 100 -2.28 8.34 0.46
N VAL A 101 -3.45 7.71 0.38
CA VAL A 101 -4.73 8.40 0.13
C VAL A 101 -5.25 9.08 1.39
N TYR A 102 -5.31 8.38 2.52
CA TYR A 102 -5.93 8.87 3.75
C TYR A 102 -4.92 9.44 4.77
N GLY A 103 -3.63 9.08 4.64
CA GLY A 103 -2.57 9.51 5.56
C GLY A 103 -1.74 10.70 5.08
N LEU A 104 -2.04 11.26 3.89
CA LEU A 104 -1.19 12.31 3.29
C LEU A 104 -0.98 13.51 4.22
N ALA A 105 -2.03 13.93 4.92
CA ALA A 105 -1.98 15.06 5.86
C ALA A 105 -1.24 14.75 7.18
N GLN A 106 -0.86 13.50 7.42
CA GLN A 106 -0.24 13.03 8.67
C GLN A 106 1.04 12.22 8.37
N PRO A 107 2.05 12.81 7.70
CA PRO A 107 3.20 12.07 7.19
C PRO A 107 4.05 11.40 8.27
N GLN A 108 4.07 11.94 9.51
CA GLN A 108 4.81 11.33 10.63
C GLN A 108 4.22 9.99 11.08
N ILE A 109 2.93 9.75 10.84
CA ILE A 109 2.26 8.47 11.13
C ILE A 109 2.28 7.58 9.88
N ALA A 110 2.04 8.18 8.71
CA ALA A 110 1.94 7.45 7.46
C ALA A 110 3.27 6.82 7.02
N LEU A 111 4.40 7.54 7.13
CA LEU A 111 5.70 7.03 6.68
C LEU A 111 6.18 5.79 7.47
N PRO A 112 6.14 5.76 8.82
CA PRO A 112 6.36 4.53 9.59
C PRO A 112 5.38 3.40 9.25
N THR A 113 4.12 3.74 8.93
CA THR A 113 3.12 2.74 8.53
C THR A 113 3.50 2.10 7.19
N LEU A 114 3.92 2.90 6.19
CA LEU A 114 4.44 2.39 4.93
C LEU A 114 5.67 1.50 5.13
N ALA A 115 6.56 1.86 6.05
CA ALA A 115 7.74 1.05 6.38
C ALA A 115 7.36 -0.35 6.90
N LYS A 116 6.32 -0.45 7.73
CA LYS A 116 5.82 -1.74 8.22
C LYS A 116 5.11 -2.57 7.14
N LEU A 117 4.41 -1.93 6.22
CA LEU A 117 3.64 -2.62 5.18
C LEU A 117 4.45 -2.99 3.94
N THR A 118 5.56 -2.28 3.64
CA THR A 118 6.33 -2.52 2.42
C THR A 118 6.84 -3.95 2.23
N PRO A 119 7.15 -4.76 3.27
CA PRO A 119 7.52 -6.16 3.10
C PRO A 119 6.41 -7.03 2.49
N LEU A 120 5.14 -6.64 2.62
CA LEU A 120 4.01 -7.43 2.14
C LEU A 120 3.88 -7.39 0.61
N PHE A 121 4.33 -6.30 -0.02
CA PHE A 121 4.36 -6.12 -1.46
C PHE A 121 5.43 -5.08 -1.83
N THR A 122 5.06 -3.79 -1.82
CA THR A 122 5.98 -2.64 -1.96
C THR A 122 5.20 -1.35 -1.67
N ALA A 123 5.86 -0.37 -1.03
CA ALA A 123 5.34 0.98 -0.85
C ALA A 123 5.88 1.99 -1.90
N GLU A 124 6.51 1.52 -2.97
CA GLU A 124 7.16 2.37 -3.99
C GLU A 124 6.19 3.32 -4.72
N PHE A 125 4.90 2.98 -4.77
CA PHE A 125 3.85 3.87 -5.30
C PHE A 125 3.36 4.84 -4.22
N ALA A 126 3.05 4.30 -3.03
CA ALA A 126 2.49 5.03 -1.89
C ALA A 126 3.44 6.10 -1.32
N ILE A 127 4.76 5.93 -1.44
CA ILE A 127 5.72 6.93 -0.96
C ILE A 127 5.73 8.21 -1.82
N ARG A 128 5.25 8.15 -3.07
CA ARG A 128 5.44 9.21 -4.07
C ARG A 128 4.57 10.44 -3.82
N PRO A 129 3.31 10.34 -3.38
CA PRO A 129 2.56 11.49 -2.88
C PRO A 129 3.28 12.22 -1.74
N PHE A 130 3.89 11.49 -0.81
CA PHE A 130 4.66 12.12 0.27
C PHE A 130 5.92 12.81 -0.26
N LEU A 131 6.65 12.20 -1.21
CA LEU A 131 7.76 12.88 -1.89
C LEU A 131 7.29 14.12 -2.68
N GLN A 132 6.06 14.15 -3.18
CA GLN A 132 5.51 15.30 -3.88
C GLN A 132 5.08 16.44 -2.94
N HIS A 133 4.52 16.13 -1.77
CA HIS A 133 3.87 17.11 -0.88
C HIS A 133 4.67 17.41 0.41
N HIS A 134 5.52 16.48 0.85
CA HIS A 134 6.29 16.49 2.09
C HIS A 134 7.76 16.11 1.86
N PHE A 135 8.35 16.59 0.75
CA PHE A 135 9.62 16.09 0.23
C PHE A 135 10.74 15.97 1.27
N GLU A 136 11.06 17.04 2.02
CA GLU A 136 12.20 17.02 2.94
C GLU A 136 12.04 15.96 4.03
N LEU A 137 10.84 15.86 4.60
CA LEU A 137 10.53 14.84 5.60
C LEU A 137 10.62 13.45 5.00
N SER A 138 9.98 13.21 3.86
CA SER A 138 9.99 11.91 3.19
C SER A 138 11.39 11.48 2.76
N TYR A 139 12.16 12.41 2.19
CA TYR A 139 13.53 12.15 1.76
C TYR A 139 14.43 11.76 2.94
N ALA A 140 14.28 12.41 4.10
CA ALA A 140 15.01 12.02 5.31
C ALA A 140 14.69 10.57 5.74
N TYR A 141 13.43 10.14 5.67
CA TYR A 141 13.05 8.74 5.88
C TYR A 141 13.70 7.81 4.83
N MET A 142 13.72 8.20 3.55
CA MET A 142 14.36 7.39 2.50
C MET A 142 15.86 7.21 2.74
N GLN A 143 16.56 8.25 3.18
CA GLN A 143 17.98 8.18 3.55
C GLN A 143 18.20 7.22 4.72
N GLN A 144 17.35 7.29 5.74
CA GLN A 144 17.40 6.34 6.85
C GLN A 144 17.13 4.91 6.39
N TRP A 145 16.10 4.69 5.56
CA TRP A 145 15.72 3.37 5.07
C TRP A 145 16.76 2.75 4.14
N ALA A 146 17.51 3.56 3.40
CA ALA A 146 18.63 3.09 2.58
C ALA A 146 19.72 2.38 3.40
N GLN A 147 19.84 2.71 4.69
CA GLN A 147 20.82 2.11 5.61
C GLN A 147 20.20 1.07 6.57
N HIS A 148 18.91 0.77 6.41
CA HIS A 148 18.20 -0.13 7.33
C HIS A 148 18.63 -1.59 7.15
N GLU A 149 18.62 -2.38 8.24
CA GLU A 149 18.98 -3.81 8.21
C GLU A 149 18.03 -4.65 7.35
N HIS A 150 16.75 -4.25 7.30
CA HIS A 150 15.72 -4.89 6.51
C HIS A 150 15.81 -4.55 5.01
N GLU A 151 15.93 -5.56 4.16
CA GLU A 151 16.12 -5.39 2.72
C GLU A 151 14.96 -4.70 1.98
N HIS A 152 13.70 -4.93 2.37
CA HIS A 152 12.55 -4.26 1.76
C HIS A 152 12.55 -2.74 1.97
N LEU A 153 13.08 -2.27 3.10
CA LEU A 153 13.23 -0.82 3.35
C LEU A 153 14.34 -0.22 2.50
N ARG A 154 15.48 -0.91 2.36
CA ARG A 154 16.54 -0.48 1.45
C ARG A 154 16.07 -0.44 -0.01
N ARG A 155 15.32 -1.48 -0.42
CA ARG A 155 14.68 -1.52 -1.75
C ARG A 155 13.70 -0.37 -1.92
N LEU A 156 12.83 -0.11 -0.95
CA LEU A 156 11.89 1.00 -0.99
C LEU A 156 12.62 2.34 -1.17
N ALA A 157 13.70 2.57 -0.43
CA ALA A 157 14.51 3.78 -0.55
C ALA A 157 15.02 3.98 -1.99
N SER A 158 15.58 2.92 -2.61
CA SER A 158 16.08 2.98 -3.98
C SER A 158 14.96 3.11 -5.02
N GLU A 159 13.96 2.24 -4.98
CA GLU A 159 12.88 2.20 -5.99
C GLU A 159 11.94 3.41 -5.88
N GLY A 160 11.61 3.84 -4.66
CA GLY A 160 10.72 4.97 -4.41
C GLY A 160 11.28 6.31 -4.90
N LEU A 161 12.62 6.47 -4.88
CA LEU A 161 13.32 7.65 -5.37
C LEU A 161 13.66 7.63 -6.87
N ARG A 162 13.22 6.60 -7.62
CA ARG A 162 13.40 6.59 -9.07
C ARG A 162 12.70 7.79 -9.71
N SER A 163 13.48 8.55 -10.49
CA SER A 163 12.95 9.68 -11.27
C SER A 163 11.83 9.23 -12.22
N ARG A 164 11.94 8.02 -12.79
CA ARG A 164 10.98 7.40 -13.69
C ARG A 164 10.60 5.98 -13.25
N LEU A 165 9.77 5.88 -12.21
CA LEU A 165 9.20 4.60 -11.76
C LEU A 165 8.05 4.16 -12.70
N PRO A 166 8.09 2.96 -13.30
CA PRO A 166 6.95 2.43 -14.07
C PRO A 166 5.68 2.40 -13.23
N TRP A 167 4.54 2.80 -13.81
CA TRP A 167 3.23 2.91 -13.13
C TRP A 167 3.14 3.86 -11.92
N GLY A 168 4.26 4.42 -11.48
CA GLY A 168 4.33 5.43 -10.41
C GLY A 168 4.06 6.83 -10.92
N GLN A 169 3.47 7.66 -10.07
CA GLN A 169 3.32 9.10 -10.32
C GLN A 169 4.69 9.76 -10.54
N ARG A 170 4.80 10.74 -11.43
CA ARG A 170 6.05 11.52 -11.54
C ARG A 170 6.21 12.46 -10.35
N VAL A 171 7.40 12.48 -9.73
CA VAL A 171 7.74 13.43 -8.68
C VAL A 171 8.62 14.50 -9.30
N ALA A 172 8.17 15.75 -9.28
CA ALA A 172 8.82 16.84 -10.03
C ALA A 172 10.27 17.06 -9.59
N LYS A 173 10.53 17.04 -8.28
CA LYS A 173 11.87 17.28 -7.72
C LYS A 173 12.89 16.20 -8.10
N LEU A 174 12.47 14.93 -8.16
CA LEU A 174 13.31 13.81 -8.60
C LEU A 174 13.60 13.82 -10.12
N LEU A 175 12.71 14.43 -10.92
CA LEU A 175 12.92 14.59 -12.36
C LEU A 175 13.85 15.76 -12.69
N ALA A 176 13.76 16.83 -11.91
CA ALA A 176 14.51 18.05 -12.13
C ALA A 176 16.00 17.88 -11.82
N ASP A 177 16.33 17.06 -10.81
CA ASP A 177 17.69 16.98 -10.30
C ASP A 177 18.07 15.55 -9.87
N PRO A 178 19.10 14.95 -10.51
CA PRO A 178 19.54 13.60 -10.18
C PRO A 178 20.22 13.48 -8.81
N GLN A 179 20.57 14.59 -8.14
CA GLN A 179 21.22 14.55 -6.83
C GLN A 179 20.36 13.88 -5.73
N TRP A 180 19.05 13.77 -5.96
CA TRP A 180 18.10 13.15 -5.04
C TRP A 180 17.95 11.64 -5.21
N ALA A 181 18.67 11.01 -6.14
CA ALA A 181 18.75 9.56 -6.24
C ALA A 181 19.78 9.02 -5.23
N ILE A 182 19.45 7.90 -4.57
CA ILE A 182 20.31 7.19 -3.61
C ILE A 182 20.63 5.80 -4.14
#